data_AF-A0A1G3L3P9-F1
#
_entry.id   AF-A0A1G3L3P9-F1
#
_cell.length_a   1.000
_cell.length_b   1.000
_cell.length_c   1.000
_cell.angle_alpha   90.00
_cell.angle_beta   90.00
_cell.angle_gamma   90.00
#
_symmetry.space_group_name_H-M   'P 1'
#
loop_
_entity.id
_entity.type
_entity.pdbx_description
1 polymer ?
#
loop_
_entity_poly.entity_id
_entity_poly.type
_entity_poly.pdbx_seq_one_letter_code
_entity_poly.pdbx_strand_id
1 'polypeptide(L)'
;MLYNLKLLLSGVKTINNTFKTRWQNLFNIVENKYDIPYLIFLGDLLAIIDNDPSPEFISQCYSDVDMFGGREQNWILKTKNITLYRSINQEINDSWQHVDVSEDILDIKGLPDDIYIDWDGDFSTLGGGFEIKIGNIDDKKIDSILELASFLFNKVESTKKKSNNIEKLKVDLKREYKFDNTKKLSKSNEDLQQLLSLLNDKDYDVALGALERIKTVKITEGNFEIIKIGFFDAFDNATMPVRKALAEHLGFLRNNKFCDVLLKALDDKDSMVLECVLHSLGYIGDTSVLPNVLEKLKHNFFEIRWAAVSSLSHLITSENKEIIFTNIINMLDDDNHNVRSAAICVINNNLGNKFNNKILIEALSRRLKDNNEYIKRTACFILGELSDPLAIDYLKEFLNDYNKKEIEEEAKKSLKKLEKHKNNPDTKEKNPKSKEL
;
A
#
# COMPACT_ATOMS: atom_id res chain seq x y z
N MET A 1 21.46 1.95 0.53
CA MET A 1 22.11 1.35 1.73
C MET A 1 22.06 2.37 2.83
N LEU A 2 21.61 1.99 4.02
CA LEU A 2 21.05 2.93 5.00
C LEU A 2 22.05 3.92 5.63
N TYR A 3 23.36 3.67 5.72
CA TYR A 3 24.29 4.45 6.61
C TYR A 3 25.20 5.42 5.89
N ASN A 4 25.58 6.52 6.57
CA ASN A 4 26.67 7.40 6.13
C ASN A 4 27.95 7.27 6.97
N LEU A 5 27.88 6.53 8.09
CA LEU A 5 29.03 6.06 8.85
C LEU A 5 28.85 4.58 9.23
N LYS A 6 29.83 3.75 8.90
CA LYS A 6 29.97 2.39 9.46
C LYS A 6 31.30 2.31 10.20
N LEU A 7 31.29 1.73 11.39
CA LEU A 7 32.46 1.50 12.22
C LEU A 7 32.58 0.02 12.55
N LEU A 8 33.82 -0.45 12.58
CA LEU A 8 34.20 -1.72 13.20
C LEU A 8 35.29 -1.42 14.24
N LEU A 9 34.96 -1.62 15.51
CA LEU A 9 35.79 -1.22 16.66
C LEU A 9 36.34 -2.46 17.36
N SER A 10 37.64 -2.50 17.62
CA SER A 10 38.24 -3.57 18.42
C SER A 10 39.56 -3.16 19.08
N GLY A 11 40.04 -4.00 20.00
CA GLY A 11 41.28 -3.78 20.74
C GLY A 11 41.16 -2.60 21.70
N VAL A 12 40.38 -2.76 22.76
CA VAL A 12 40.14 -1.74 23.79
C VAL A 12 41.43 -1.13 24.36
N LYS A 13 41.42 0.19 24.58
CA LYS A 13 42.53 0.95 25.18
C LYS A 13 42.35 1.10 26.70
N THR A 14 43.44 1.41 27.38
CA THR A 14 43.41 1.84 28.78
C THR A 14 42.69 3.19 28.90
N ILE A 15 41.60 3.21 29.66
CA ILE A 15 40.78 4.41 29.84
C ILE A 15 41.48 5.44 30.74
N ASN A 16 41.52 6.69 30.28
CA ASN A 16 42.10 7.82 31.02
C ASN A 16 41.23 8.25 32.22
N ASN A 17 41.77 9.07 33.11
CA ASN A 17 41.05 9.53 34.31
C ASN A 17 39.84 10.42 33.98
N THR A 18 39.86 11.15 32.87
CA THR A 18 38.74 12.02 32.47
C THR A 18 37.47 11.21 32.22
N PHE A 19 37.56 10.12 31.47
CA PHE A 19 36.44 9.20 31.25
C PHE A 19 35.99 8.53 32.55
N LYS A 20 36.93 8.15 33.44
CA LYS A 20 36.58 7.57 34.76
C LYS A 20 35.77 8.52 35.62
N THR A 21 36.14 9.80 35.64
CA THR A 21 35.40 10.82 36.40
C THR A 21 34.01 11.05 35.82
N ARG A 22 33.89 11.10 34.48
CA ARG A 22 32.60 11.32 33.80
C ARG A 22 31.65 10.11 33.94
N TRP A 23 32.18 8.92 33.79
CA TRP A 23 31.43 7.65 33.81
C TRP A 23 31.56 6.90 35.12
N GLN A 24 31.61 7.61 36.25
CA GLN A 24 31.90 7.01 37.56
C GLN A 24 30.90 5.87 37.93
N ASN A 25 29.62 6.04 37.65
CA ASN A 25 28.60 5.01 37.90
C ASN A 25 28.87 3.74 37.07
N LEU A 26 29.23 3.90 35.79
CA LEU A 26 29.57 2.78 34.91
C LEU A 26 30.73 1.95 35.50
N PHE A 27 31.82 2.61 35.92
CA PHE A 27 32.98 1.95 36.50
C PHE A 27 32.72 1.26 37.85
N ASN A 28 31.72 1.73 38.60
CA ASN A 28 31.33 1.13 39.87
C ASN A 28 30.45 -0.10 39.71
N ILE A 29 29.70 -0.19 38.61
CA ILE A 29 28.69 -1.24 38.38
C ILE A 29 29.23 -2.33 37.44
N VAL A 30 29.91 -1.94 36.37
CA VAL A 30 30.38 -2.88 35.34
C VAL A 30 31.70 -3.50 35.77
N GLU A 31 31.66 -4.79 36.12
CA GLU A 31 32.84 -5.54 36.54
C GLU A 31 33.76 -5.91 35.37
N ASN A 32 33.17 -6.19 34.20
CA ASN A 32 33.92 -6.52 33.00
C ASN A 32 34.57 -5.26 32.39
N LYS A 33 35.85 -5.07 32.69
CA LYS A 33 36.64 -3.95 32.16
C LYS A 33 36.68 -3.88 30.64
N TYR A 34 36.42 -4.98 29.94
CA TYR A 34 36.40 -5.03 28.49
C TYR A 34 35.19 -4.31 27.90
N ASP A 35 34.04 -4.34 28.57
CA ASP A 35 32.79 -3.75 28.04
C ASP A 35 32.71 -2.25 28.29
N ILE A 36 33.39 -1.78 29.34
CA ILE A 36 33.40 -0.38 29.74
C ILE A 36 33.71 0.57 28.55
N PRO A 37 34.77 0.37 27.74
CA PRO A 37 35.02 1.19 26.55
C PRO A 37 33.87 1.21 25.53
N TYR A 38 33.17 0.09 25.31
CA TYR A 38 32.04 0.03 24.38
C TYR A 38 30.80 0.74 24.94
N LEU A 39 30.52 0.59 26.23
CA LEU A 39 29.43 1.31 26.91
C LEU A 39 29.71 2.82 26.97
N ILE A 40 30.96 3.23 27.21
CA ILE A 40 31.38 4.63 27.09
C ILE A 40 31.17 5.11 25.67
N PHE A 41 31.59 4.33 24.67
CA PHE A 41 31.42 4.70 23.27
C PHE A 41 29.94 4.89 22.90
N LEU A 42 29.06 3.96 23.30
CA LEU A 42 27.62 4.08 23.07
C LEU A 42 27.03 5.32 23.75
N GLY A 43 27.36 5.54 25.03
CA GLY A 43 26.87 6.69 25.78
C GLY A 43 27.31 8.03 25.17
N ASP A 44 28.58 8.13 24.80
CA ASP A 44 29.15 9.34 24.20
C ASP A 44 28.74 9.51 22.73
N LEU A 45 28.46 8.43 22.00
CA LEU A 45 27.83 8.48 20.68
C LEU A 45 26.44 9.12 20.77
N LEU A 46 25.61 8.66 21.71
CA LEU A 46 24.29 9.24 21.94
C LEU A 46 24.38 10.71 22.36
N ALA A 47 25.36 11.04 23.22
CA ALA A 47 25.65 12.42 23.63
C ALA A 47 26.00 13.33 22.45
N ILE A 48 26.85 12.87 21.51
CA ILE A 48 27.19 13.60 20.29
C ILE A 48 25.94 13.81 19.42
N ILE A 49 25.09 12.79 19.31
CA ILE A 49 23.85 12.89 18.52
C ILE A 49 22.89 13.90 19.16
N ASP A 50 22.73 13.86 20.47
CA ASP A 50 21.80 14.70 21.26
C ASP A 50 22.35 16.10 21.59
N ASN A 51 23.62 16.36 21.30
CA ASN A 51 24.36 17.54 21.75
C ASN A 51 24.31 17.74 23.28
N ASP A 52 24.39 16.64 24.02
CA ASP A 52 24.34 16.64 25.48
C ASP A 52 25.72 16.33 26.08
N PRO A 53 26.34 17.21 26.88
CA PRO A 53 27.63 16.94 27.47
C PRO A 53 27.60 15.91 28.62
N SER A 54 26.42 15.53 29.14
CA SER A 54 26.32 14.78 30.40
C SER A 54 25.48 13.50 30.28
N PRO A 55 25.91 12.50 29.49
CA PRO A 55 25.24 11.22 29.43
C PRO A 55 25.40 10.45 30.74
N GLU A 56 24.40 9.65 31.08
CA GLU A 56 24.31 8.88 32.31
C GLU A 56 24.17 7.38 32.02
N PHE A 57 24.85 6.57 32.83
CA PHE A 57 24.65 5.12 32.85
C PHE A 57 23.94 4.73 34.15
N ILE A 58 22.85 3.98 34.00
CA ILE A 58 22.03 3.45 35.09
C ILE A 58 21.89 1.96 34.85
N SER A 59 22.08 1.14 35.88
CA SER A 59 21.90 -0.30 35.76
C SER A 59 21.28 -0.88 37.02
N GLN A 60 20.38 -1.85 36.84
CA GLN A 60 19.85 -2.69 37.90
C GLN A 60 20.73 -3.92 38.14
N CYS A 61 21.19 -4.55 37.05
CA CYS A 61 22.22 -5.58 37.05
C CYS A 61 23.08 -5.49 35.79
N TYR A 62 24.35 -5.91 35.91
CA TYR A 62 25.26 -6.03 34.77
C TYR A 62 26.23 -7.19 34.99
N SER A 63 26.06 -8.25 34.21
CA SER A 63 26.95 -9.40 34.09
C SER A 63 27.03 -9.75 32.60
N ASP A 64 28.22 -9.68 32.01
CA ASP A 64 28.40 -10.00 30.58
C ASP A 64 28.82 -11.46 30.35
N VAL A 65 29.56 -12.06 31.29
CA VAL A 65 29.90 -13.49 31.30
C VAL A 65 30.11 -13.91 32.76
N ASP A 66 29.21 -14.74 33.29
CA ASP A 66 29.41 -15.40 34.58
C ASP A 66 30.27 -16.67 34.44
N MET A 67 30.58 -17.34 35.56
CA MET A 67 31.41 -18.57 35.55
C MET A 67 30.79 -19.74 34.75
N PHE A 68 29.52 -19.63 34.36
CA PHE A 68 28.75 -20.61 33.60
C PHE A 68 28.42 -20.15 32.17
N GLY A 69 28.98 -19.02 31.73
CA GLY A 69 28.76 -18.47 30.39
C GLY A 69 27.47 -17.66 30.23
N GLY A 70 26.77 -17.37 31.34
CA GLY A 70 25.54 -16.60 31.39
C GLY A 70 25.76 -15.09 31.29
N ARG A 71 24.89 -14.39 30.55
CA ARG A 71 24.80 -12.90 30.51
C ARG A 71 23.51 -12.41 31.18
N GLU A 72 23.58 -11.44 32.08
CA GLU A 72 22.43 -10.78 32.69
C GLU A 72 22.64 -9.26 32.68
N GLN A 73 21.89 -8.53 31.86
CA GLN A 73 22.10 -7.11 31.62
C GLN A 73 20.78 -6.35 31.68
N ASN A 74 20.60 -5.51 32.70
CA ASN A 74 19.50 -4.57 32.78
C ASN A 74 20.07 -3.16 32.99
N TRP A 75 20.22 -2.42 31.90
CA TRP A 75 20.87 -1.12 31.92
C TRP A 75 20.27 -0.11 30.94
N ILE A 76 20.50 1.15 31.25
CA ILE A 76 20.01 2.33 30.54
C ILE A 76 21.19 3.27 30.32
N LEU A 77 21.38 3.68 29.07
CA LEU A 77 22.17 4.83 28.69
C LEU A 77 21.22 5.98 28.37
N LYS A 78 21.39 7.11 29.07
CA LYS A 78 20.47 8.23 28.97
C LYS A 78 21.21 9.52 28.67
N THR A 79 20.66 10.29 27.74
CA THR A 79 21.01 11.70 27.50
C THR A 79 19.77 12.56 27.75
N LYS A 80 19.86 13.86 27.47
CA LYS A 80 18.77 14.83 27.60
C LYS A 80 17.47 14.38 26.93
N ASN A 81 17.54 13.87 25.71
CA ASN A 81 16.38 13.43 24.92
C ASN A 81 16.41 11.96 24.51
N ILE A 82 17.58 11.30 24.50
CA ILE A 82 17.72 9.92 24.03
C ILE A 82 17.84 8.96 25.21
N THR A 83 17.17 7.81 25.11
CA THR A 83 17.27 6.72 26.08
C THR A 83 17.47 5.41 25.34
N LEU A 84 18.65 4.81 25.53
CA LEU A 84 18.96 3.45 25.08
C LEU A 84 18.77 2.50 26.26
N TYR A 85 17.93 1.49 26.07
CA TYR A 85 17.57 0.47 27.04
C TYR A 85 18.00 -0.91 26.55
N ARG A 86 18.66 -1.67 27.43
CA ARG A 86 18.97 -3.09 27.23
C ARG A 86 18.37 -3.90 28.38
N SER A 87 17.65 -4.96 28.03
CA SER A 87 17.22 -6.03 28.94
C SER A 87 17.64 -7.36 28.34
N ILE A 88 18.56 -8.06 28.99
CA ILE A 88 18.93 -9.45 28.70
C ILE A 88 18.84 -10.21 30.02
N ASN A 89 17.94 -11.18 30.09
CA ASN A 89 17.80 -12.06 31.24
C ASN A 89 18.30 -13.47 30.92
N GLN A 90 19.54 -13.74 31.33
CA GLN A 90 20.26 -15.02 31.28
C GLN A 90 20.39 -15.64 29.88
N GLU A 91 21.50 -15.36 29.20
CA GLU A 91 21.89 -16.00 27.93
C GLU A 91 23.19 -16.82 28.10
N ILE A 92 23.23 -18.12 27.77
CA ILE A 92 24.47 -18.93 27.74
C ILE A 92 24.91 -19.17 26.29
N ASN A 93 26.21 -19.00 25.99
CA ASN A 93 26.78 -19.32 24.67
C ASN A 93 27.66 -20.59 24.61
N ASP A 94 27.63 -21.18 23.41
CA ASP A 94 28.37 -22.26 22.72
C ASP A 94 28.95 -23.48 23.47
N SER A 95 28.63 -23.72 24.75
CA SER A 95 28.93 -25.01 25.40
C SER A 95 27.87 -25.83 26.17
N TRP A 96 26.58 -25.65 25.86
CA TRP A 96 25.57 -26.74 25.82
C TRP A 96 25.06 -27.35 27.15
N GLN A 97 23.82 -27.00 27.58
CA GLN A 97 22.79 -28.04 27.86
C GLN A 97 21.35 -27.54 28.14
N HIS A 98 21.11 -26.28 28.53
CA HIS A 98 19.85 -25.50 28.31
C HIS A 98 19.90 -24.20 29.13
N VAL A 99 19.53 -23.06 28.52
CA VAL A 99 19.14 -21.81 29.20
C VAL A 99 18.06 -21.11 28.38
N ASP A 100 17.02 -20.62 29.08
CA ASP A 100 15.90 -19.89 28.50
C ASP A 100 16.21 -18.38 28.49
N VAL A 101 16.32 -17.78 27.30
CA VAL A 101 16.29 -16.32 27.17
C VAL A 101 14.85 -15.87 27.44
N SER A 102 14.60 -15.37 28.64
CA SER A 102 13.27 -14.88 29.00
C SER A 102 12.96 -13.53 28.34
N GLU A 103 13.97 -12.68 28.15
CA GLU A 103 13.89 -11.38 27.47
C GLU A 103 15.24 -11.01 26.83
N ASP A 104 15.22 -10.57 25.57
CA ASP A 104 16.34 -9.96 24.85
C ASP A 104 15.83 -8.71 24.09
N ILE A 105 15.96 -7.54 24.73
CA ILE A 105 15.44 -6.26 24.24
C ILE A 105 16.58 -5.27 24.11
N LEU A 106 16.67 -4.63 22.94
CA LEU A 106 17.51 -3.47 22.67
C LEU A 106 16.61 -2.40 22.06
N ASP A 107 16.36 -1.31 22.79
CA ASP A 107 15.43 -0.26 22.38
C ASP A 107 16.04 1.13 22.55
N ILE A 108 15.87 2.01 21.56
CA ILE A 108 16.37 3.39 21.58
C ILE A 108 15.19 4.33 21.39
N LYS A 109 14.87 5.10 22.42
CA LYS A 109 13.79 6.10 22.43
C LYS A 109 14.36 7.51 22.33
N GLY A 110 13.63 8.40 21.67
CA GLY A 110 13.94 9.83 21.60
C GLY A 110 15.09 10.21 20.65
N LEU A 111 15.57 9.25 19.85
CA LEU A 111 16.44 9.54 18.71
C LEU A 111 15.70 10.47 17.72
N PRO A 112 16.36 11.49 17.13
CA PRO A 112 15.75 12.30 16.08
C PRO A 112 15.15 11.43 14.97
N ASP A 113 13.98 11.83 14.47
CA ASP A 113 13.22 11.05 13.46
C ASP A 113 14.01 10.78 12.17
N ASP A 114 15.08 11.53 11.94
CA ASP A 114 15.91 11.41 10.76
C ASP A 114 17.22 10.63 11.00
N ILE A 115 17.59 10.33 12.25
CA ILE A 115 18.80 9.56 12.62
C ILE A 115 18.39 8.12 12.93
N TYR A 116 19.27 7.18 12.61
CA TYR A 116 19.14 5.80 13.09
C TYR A 116 20.51 5.19 13.41
N ILE A 117 20.49 4.18 14.27
CA ILE A 117 21.67 3.44 14.74
C ILE A 117 21.32 1.95 14.63
N ASP A 118 22.24 1.16 14.06
CA ASP A 118 22.09 -0.29 13.87
C ASP A 118 23.32 -1.00 14.44
N TRP A 119 23.07 -1.86 15.42
CA TRP A 119 24.03 -2.70 16.16
C TRP A 119 23.26 -3.87 16.77
N ASP A 120 23.88 -5.04 16.85
CA ASP A 120 23.27 -6.33 17.23
C ASP A 120 23.26 -6.61 18.75
N GLY A 121 23.74 -5.69 19.57
CA GLY A 121 23.76 -5.88 21.02
C GLY A 121 24.98 -6.63 21.55
N ASP A 122 25.87 -7.13 20.68
CA ASP A 122 27.02 -7.94 21.05
C ASP A 122 28.34 -7.14 21.09
N PHE A 123 29.14 -7.38 22.11
CA PHE A 123 30.47 -6.79 22.30
C PHE A 123 31.60 -7.79 21.98
N SER A 124 31.33 -8.87 21.23
CA SER A 124 32.17 -10.09 21.22
C SER A 124 33.69 -9.89 21.05
N THR A 125 34.39 -10.65 21.90
CA THR A 125 35.84 -10.81 21.96
C THR A 125 36.38 -11.85 20.96
N LEU A 126 35.52 -12.72 20.42
CA LEU A 126 35.88 -13.85 19.55
C LEU A 126 36.03 -13.46 18.06
N GLY A 127 36.77 -12.37 17.82
CA GLY A 127 37.39 -12.08 16.52
C GLY A 127 36.59 -11.21 15.54
N GLY A 128 35.33 -10.87 15.83
CA GLY A 128 34.49 -10.02 14.97
C GLY A 128 34.69 -8.52 15.16
N GLY A 129 34.87 -8.06 16.40
CA GLY A 129 34.84 -6.63 16.74
C GLY A 129 33.41 -6.07 16.80
N PHE A 130 33.24 -4.92 17.43
CA PHE A 130 31.95 -4.23 17.57
C PHE A 130 31.62 -3.47 16.29
N GLU A 131 30.62 -3.95 15.54
CA GLU A 131 30.12 -3.28 14.34
C GLU A 131 28.95 -2.36 14.68
N ILE A 132 29.03 -1.10 14.27
CA ILE A 132 27.91 -0.16 14.39
C ILE A 132 27.74 0.65 13.11
N LYS A 133 26.49 0.81 12.69
CA LYS A 133 26.10 1.62 11.53
C LYS A 133 25.25 2.78 12.00
N ILE A 134 25.60 3.98 11.56
CA ILE A 134 24.90 5.22 11.91
C ILE A 134 24.52 5.94 10.62
N GLY A 135 23.27 6.36 10.54
CA GLY A 135 22.75 7.10 9.39
C GLY A 135 22.40 8.53 9.69
N ASN A 136 22.52 9.35 8.64
CA ASN A 136 22.08 10.74 8.58
C ASN A 136 22.63 11.64 9.71
N ILE A 137 23.91 11.45 10.03
CA ILE A 137 24.68 12.36 10.88
C ILE A 137 25.53 13.31 10.04
N ASP A 138 25.69 14.56 10.47
CA ASP A 138 26.52 15.54 9.76
C ASP A 138 28.03 15.22 9.88
N ASP A 139 28.84 15.78 8.97
CA ASP A 139 30.28 15.49 8.90
C ASP A 139 31.01 15.86 10.20
N LYS A 140 30.55 16.91 10.92
CA LYS A 140 31.13 17.31 12.19
C LYS A 140 30.89 16.26 13.28
N LYS A 141 29.66 15.72 13.37
CA LYS A 141 29.33 14.61 14.27
C LYS A 141 30.09 13.34 13.88
N ILE A 142 30.21 13.03 12.59
CA ILE A 142 31.03 11.90 12.12
C ILE A 142 32.47 12.04 12.62
N ASP A 143 33.06 13.22 12.47
CA ASP A 143 34.43 13.47 12.91
C ASP A 143 34.57 13.34 14.44
N SER A 144 33.62 13.89 15.21
CA SER A 144 33.60 13.71 16.68
C SER A 144 33.45 12.25 17.11
N ILE A 145 32.62 11.46 16.40
CA ILE A 145 32.42 10.03 16.70
C ILE A 145 33.70 9.23 16.39
N LEU A 146 34.40 9.56 15.29
CA LEU A 146 35.66 8.91 14.94
C LEU A 146 36.77 9.27 15.92
N GLU A 147 36.83 10.53 16.36
CA GLU A 147 37.76 10.97 17.38
C GLU A 147 37.51 10.21 18.70
N LEU A 148 36.25 10.12 19.14
CA LEU A 148 35.83 9.32 20.29
C LEU A 148 36.25 7.86 20.17
N ALA A 149 35.97 7.22 19.03
CA ALA A 149 36.37 5.84 18.77
C ALA A 149 37.90 5.67 18.87
N SER A 150 38.66 6.63 18.34
CA SER A 150 40.13 6.59 18.39
C SER A 150 40.69 6.69 19.81
N PHE A 151 40.00 7.36 20.75
CA PHE A 151 40.41 7.39 22.15
C PHE A 151 40.18 6.07 22.88
N LEU A 152 39.16 5.31 22.49
CA LEU A 152 38.71 4.12 23.20
C LEU A 152 39.26 2.81 22.61
N PHE A 153 39.63 2.80 21.32
CA PHE A 153 40.01 1.57 20.61
C PHE A 153 41.34 1.71 19.84
N ASN A 154 42.08 0.60 19.74
CA ASN A 154 43.32 0.49 18.97
C ASN A 154 43.06 0.24 17.48
N LYS A 155 41.96 -0.46 17.16
CA LYS A 155 41.54 -0.74 15.78
C LYS A 155 40.18 -0.08 15.55
N VAL A 156 40.18 0.93 14.68
CA VAL A 156 38.97 1.66 14.25
C VAL A 156 38.93 1.62 12.73
N GLU A 157 38.17 0.69 12.17
CA GLU A 157 37.90 0.69 10.73
C GLU A 157 36.64 1.50 10.50
N SER A 158 36.69 2.42 9.54
CA SER A 158 35.55 3.29 9.23
C SER A 158 35.28 3.36 7.74
N THR A 159 34.00 3.34 7.39
CA THR A 159 33.53 3.64 6.03
C THR A 159 32.64 4.88 6.10
N LYS A 160 33.15 6.00 5.59
CA LYS A 160 32.37 7.22 5.38
C LYS A 160 31.71 7.17 4.00
N LYS A 161 30.41 7.43 3.93
CA LYS A 161 29.72 7.70 2.66
C LYS A 161 29.30 9.16 2.67
N LYS A 162 29.57 9.87 1.58
CA LYS A 162 29.09 11.25 1.43
C LYS A 162 27.56 11.21 1.50
N SER A 163 26.97 11.94 2.43
CA SER A 163 25.51 12.08 2.49
C SER A 163 25.04 12.67 1.16
N ASN A 164 24.39 11.85 0.33
CA ASN A 164 23.74 12.32 -0.89
C ASN A 164 22.30 12.62 -0.52
N ASN A 165 21.82 13.84 -0.79
CA ASN A 165 20.46 14.26 -0.45
C ASN A 165 19.41 13.26 -0.98
N ILE A 166 19.66 12.64 -2.14
CA ILE A 166 18.75 11.61 -2.68
C ILE A 166 18.80 10.29 -1.90
N GLU A 167 19.97 9.85 -1.41
CA GLU A 167 20.06 8.63 -0.60
C GLU A 167 19.42 8.84 0.77
N LYS A 168 19.56 10.04 1.35
CA LYS A 168 18.80 10.44 2.54
C LYS A 168 17.30 10.37 2.25
N LEU A 169 16.84 11.01 1.17
CA LEU A 169 15.45 11.01 0.76
C LEU A 169 14.90 9.58 0.63
N LYS A 170 15.63 8.66 -0.02
CA LYS A 170 15.22 7.25 -0.13
C LYS A 170 15.02 6.58 1.23
N VAL A 171 15.94 6.81 2.18
CA VAL A 171 15.85 6.26 3.53
C VAL A 171 14.62 6.80 4.25
N ASP A 172 14.38 8.10 4.18
CA ASP A 172 13.24 8.76 4.83
C ASP A 172 11.92 8.23 4.24
N LEU A 173 11.79 8.14 2.92
CA LEU A 173 10.62 7.59 2.22
C LEU A 173 10.31 6.15 2.63
N LYS A 174 11.34 5.31 2.66
CA LYS A 174 11.22 3.90 3.04
C LYS A 174 10.79 3.76 4.50
N ARG A 175 11.33 4.58 5.40
CA ARG A 175 10.95 4.60 6.82
C ARG A 175 9.51 5.05 6.98
N GLU A 176 9.13 6.18 6.37
CA GLU A 176 7.77 6.72 6.44
C GLU A 176 6.74 5.72 5.95
N TYR A 177 7.03 5.04 4.84
CA TYR A 177 6.15 4.02 4.29
C TYR A 177 5.99 2.80 5.20
N LYS A 178 7.06 2.34 5.87
CA LYS A 178 7.01 1.14 6.73
C LYS A 178 6.43 1.36 8.11
N PHE A 179 6.66 2.53 8.71
CA PHE A 179 6.37 2.75 10.12
C PHE A 179 5.04 3.45 10.39
N ASP A 180 4.23 3.71 9.35
CA ASP A 180 2.84 4.23 9.36
C ASP A 180 2.48 5.09 10.58
N ASN A 181 3.39 5.99 10.94
CA ASN A 181 3.14 6.97 11.98
C ASN A 181 2.61 8.17 11.23
N THR A 182 1.30 8.34 11.29
CA THR A 182 0.48 9.50 10.90
C THR A 182 1.00 10.89 11.38
N LYS A 183 2.20 10.97 11.95
CA LYS A 183 2.91 12.22 12.23
C LYS A 183 3.44 12.80 10.93
N LYS A 184 2.74 13.81 10.43
CA LYS A 184 3.17 14.84 9.46
C LYS A 184 4.36 14.38 8.60
N LEU A 185 4.06 13.76 7.44
CA LEU A 185 5.03 13.69 6.35
C LEU A 185 5.66 15.08 6.22
N SER A 186 6.98 15.13 6.33
CA SER A 186 7.67 16.40 6.49
C SER A 186 7.29 17.30 5.31
N LYS A 187 6.83 18.53 5.59
CA LYS A 187 6.65 19.56 4.57
C LYS A 187 8.01 20.10 4.13
N SER A 188 9.01 19.24 3.98
CA SER A 188 10.23 19.63 3.31
C SER A 188 9.82 20.00 1.88
N ASN A 189 10.29 21.15 1.42
CA ASN A 189 10.25 21.52 0.00
C ASN A 189 11.24 20.60 -0.73
N GLU A 190 11.00 19.29 -0.72
CA GLU A 190 11.73 18.36 -1.54
C GLU A 190 11.43 18.67 -3.00
N ASP A 191 12.49 18.63 -3.82
CA ASP A 191 12.37 18.80 -5.25
C ASP A 191 11.38 17.74 -5.76
N LEU A 192 10.20 18.17 -6.18
CA LEU A 192 9.18 17.32 -6.80
C LEU A 192 9.76 16.44 -7.90
N GLN A 193 10.78 16.93 -8.62
CA GLN A 193 11.54 16.16 -9.60
C GLN A 193 12.23 14.93 -9.01
N GLN A 194 12.84 15.05 -7.83
CA GLN A 194 13.48 13.93 -7.15
C GLN A 194 12.44 12.90 -6.74
N LEU A 195 11.32 13.32 -6.13
CA LEU A 195 10.22 12.43 -5.77
C LEU A 195 9.67 11.67 -6.98
N LEU A 196 9.41 12.37 -8.09
CA LEU A 196 8.93 11.76 -9.32
C LEU A 196 9.95 10.75 -9.88
N SER A 197 11.25 11.06 -9.85
CA SER A 197 12.30 10.12 -10.28
C SER A 197 12.36 8.85 -9.43
N LEU A 198 12.01 8.95 -8.14
CA LEU A 198 12.03 7.84 -7.19
C LEU A 198 10.83 6.90 -7.32
N LEU A 199 9.80 7.26 -8.10
CA LEU A 199 8.73 6.32 -8.47
C LEU A 199 9.28 5.08 -9.21
N ASN A 200 10.43 5.22 -9.87
CA ASN A 200 11.11 4.14 -10.59
C ASN A 200 12.25 3.51 -9.79
N ASP A 201 12.35 3.77 -8.49
CA ASP A 201 13.41 3.16 -7.69
C ASP A 201 13.23 1.63 -7.65
N LYS A 202 14.37 0.92 -7.62
CA LYS A 202 14.39 -0.55 -7.58
C LYS A 202 13.88 -1.08 -6.24
N ASP A 203 14.01 -0.30 -5.17
CA ASP A 203 13.45 -0.62 -3.86
C ASP A 203 11.98 -0.19 -3.83
N TYR A 204 11.07 -1.17 -3.81
CA TYR A 204 9.64 -0.89 -3.89
C TYR A 204 9.14 -0.07 -2.69
N ASP A 205 9.77 -0.17 -1.52
CA ASP A 205 9.39 0.62 -0.34
C ASP A 205 9.70 2.11 -0.56
N VAL A 206 10.82 2.40 -1.23
CA VAL A 206 11.23 3.77 -1.59
C VAL A 206 10.25 4.35 -2.60
N ALA A 207 9.93 3.58 -3.64
CA ALA A 207 9.04 4.03 -4.70
C ALA A 207 7.60 4.26 -4.22
N LEU A 208 7.08 3.38 -3.35
CA LEU A 208 5.78 3.58 -2.73
C LEU A 208 5.79 4.74 -1.74
N GLY A 209 6.85 4.89 -0.93
CA GLY A 209 7.03 6.09 -0.10
C GLY A 209 7.04 7.37 -0.91
N ALA A 210 7.74 7.38 -2.06
CA ALA A 210 7.76 8.53 -2.98
C ALA A 210 6.36 8.85 -3.48
N LEU A 211 5.60 7.83 -3.88
CA LEU A 211 4.21 7.98 -4.28
C LEU A 211 3.36 8.56 -3.14
N GLU A 212 3.44 8.02 -1.92
CA GLU A 212 2.68 8.54 -0.76
C GLU A 212 2.99 10.01 -0.49
N ARG A 213 4.26 10.44 -0.56
CA ARG A 213 4.60 11.86 -0.48
C ARG A 213 3.97 12.68 -1.59
N ILE A 214 4.04 12.20 -2.84
CA ILE A 214 3.43 12.88 -3.99
C ILE A 214 1.91 13.02 -3.81
N LYS A 215 1.21 12.05 -3.20
CA LYS A 215 -0.23 12.18 -2.92
C LYS A 215 -0.57 13.37 -2.02
N THR A 216 0.37 13.81 -1.18
CA THR A 216 0.19 14.99 -0.31
C THR A 216 0.48 16.32 -1.02
N VAL A 217 1.09 16.27 -2.21
CA VAL A 217 1.42 17.46 -3.00
C VAL A 217 0.16 18.02 -3.64
N LYS A 218 -0.15 19.29 -3.34
CA LYS A 218 -1.26 19.98 -4.00
C LYS A 218 -0.93 20.17 -5.48
N ILE A 219 -1.79 19.63 -6.34
CA ILE A 219 -1.70 19.82 -7.78
C ILE A 219 -2.18 21.24 -8.13
N THR A 220 -1.35 21.99 -8.82
CA THR A 220 -1.55 23.37 -9.27
C THR A 220 -1.11 23.49 -10.73
N GLU A 221 -1.47 24.57 -11.42
CA GLU A 221 -1.05 24.76 -12.81
C GLU A 221 0.49 24.79 -12.97
N GLY A 222 1.22 25.29 -11.96
CA GLY A 222 2.68 25.37 -12.02
C GLY A 222 3.42 24.04 -11.87
N ASN A 223 2.78 22.99 -11.33
CA ASN A 223 3.39 21.67 -11.14
C ASN A 223 2.63 20.53 -11.86
N PHE A 224 1.50 20.83 -12.50
CA PHE A 224 0.67 19.81 -13.16
C PHE A 224 1.44 19.06 -14.25
N GLU A 225 2.12 19.78 -15.15
CA GLU A 225 2.83 19.15 -16.28
C GLU A 225 3.98 18.27 -15.82
N ILE A 226 4.74 18.68 -14.81
CA ILE A 226 5.85 17.87 -14.31
C ILE A 226 5.38 16.60 -13.61
N ILE A 227 4.29 16.68 -12.84
CA ILE A 227 3.63 15.52 -12.23
C ILE A 227 3.15 14.57 -13.31
N LYS A 228 2.48 15.10 -14.34
CA LYS A 228 1.96 14.32 -15.46
C LYS A 228 3.07 13.58 -16.21
N ILE A 229 4.19 14.25 -16.51
CA ILE A 229 5.37 13.62 -17.12
C ILE A 229 5.95 12.51 -16.23
N GLY A 230 6.12 12.78 -14.93
CA GLY A 230 6.65 11.77 -14.02
C GLY A 230 5.73 10.57 -13.85
N PHE A 231 4.40 10.76 -13.90
CA PHE A 231 3.45 9.64 -13.88
C PHE A 231 3.48 8.82 -15.18
N PHE A 232 3.63 9.46 -16.33
CA PHE A 232 3.82 8.77 -17.61
C PHE A 232 5.07 7.88 -17.60
N ASP A 233 6.17 8.39 -17.05
CA ASP A 233 7.44 7.68 -16.89
C ASP A 233 7.31 6.52 -15.88
N ALA A 234 6.59 6.73 -14.77
CA ALA A 234 6.33 5.68 -13.80
C ALA A 234 5.52 4.52 -14.38
N PHE A 235 4.56 4.77 -15.27
CA PHE A 235 3.85 3.68 -15.96
C PHE A 235 4.73 2.86 -16.90
N ASP A 236 5.82 3.42 -17.43
CA ASP A 236 6.77 2.66 -18.25
C ASP A 236 7.76 1.86 -17.41
N ASN A 237 8.25 2.47 -16.32
CA ASN A 237 9.51 2.04 -15.69
C ASN A 237 9.34 1.53 -14.25
N ALA A 238 8.28 1.90 -13.55
CA ALA A 238 8.11 1.52 -12.16
C ALA A 238 7.73 0.04 -12.01
N THR A 239 7.95 -0.50 -10.81
CA THR A 239 7.51 -1.85 -10.47
C THR A 239 5.99 -1.96 -10.50
N MET A 240 5.47 -3.17 -10.76
CA MET A 240 4.03 -3.41 -10.85
C MET A 240 3.26 -2.86 -9.63
N PRO A 241 3.67 -3.08 -8.36
CA PRO A 241 2.99 -2.51 -7.20
C PRO A 241 2.82 -0.98 -7.25
N VAL A 242 3.86 -0.27 -7.71
CA VAL A 242 3.85 1.19 -7.84
C VAL A 242 2.90 1.64 -8.95
N ARG A 243 2.92 0.97 -10.12
CA ARG A 243 2.01 1.30 -11.24
C ARG A 243 0.55 1.13 -10.85
N LYS A 244 0.20 0.05 -10.14
CA LYS A 244 -1.15 -0.15 -9.62
C LYS A 244 -1.53 0.93 -8.59
N ALA A 245 -0.67 1.21 -7.61
CA ALA A 245 -0.93 2.24 -6.61
C ALA A 245 -1.07 3.64 -7.22
N LEU A 246 -0.31 3.92 -8.29
CA LEU A 246 -0.43 5.15 -9.07
C LEU A 246 -1.77 5.21 -9.81
N ALA A 247 -2.18 4.14 -10.48
CA ALA A 247 -3.48 4.07 -11.14
C ALA A 247 -4.63 4.31 -10.15
N GLU A 248 -4.58 3.69 -8.98
CA GLU A 248 -5.55 3.87 -7.91
C GLU A 248 -5.59 5.33 -7.43
N HIS A 249 -4.41 5.94 -7.20
CA HIS A 249 -4.32 7.34 -6.80
C HIS A 249 -4.96 8.27 -7.84
N LEU A 250 -4.68 8.07 -9.13
CA LEU A 250 -5.29 8.86 -10.21
C LEU A 250 -6.82 8.74 -10.24
N GLY A 251 -7.36 7.55 -9.95
CA GLY A 251 -8.80 7.34 -9.79
C GLY A 251 -9.38 8.14 -8.63
N PHE A 252 -8.70 8.15 -7.47
CA PHE A 252 -9.12 8.92 -6.30
C PHE A 252 -9.02 10.44 -6.49
N LEU A 253 -8.05 10.92 -7.27
CA LEU A 253 -7.93 12.34 -7.61
C LEU A 253 -9.14 12.85 -8.39
N ARG A 254 -9.82 11.98 -9.16
CA ARG A 254 -10.98 12.32 -10.01
C ARG A 254 -10.73 13.53 -10.93
N ASN A 255 -9.50 13.72 -11.35
CA ASN A 255 -9.09 14.82 -12.23
C ASN A 255 -8.90 14.28 -13.64
N ASN A 256 -9.84 14.63 -14.52
CA ASN A 256 -9.86 14.13 -15.89
C ASN A 256 -8.67 14.55 -16.76
N LYS A 257 -7.90 15.57 -16.35
CA LYS A 257 -6.66 15.96 -17.05
C LYS A 257 -5.58 14.86 -17.02
N PHE A 258 -5.73 13.83 -16.18
CA PHE A 258 -4.86 12.65 -16.12
C PHE A 258 -5.44 11.42 -16.85
N CYS A 259 -6.57 11.54 -17.55
CA CYS A 259 -7.15 10.42 -18.29
C CYS A 259 -6.18 9.84 -19.32
N ASP A 260 -5.42 10.67 -20.03
CA ASP A 260 -4.40 10.23 -20.99
C ASP A 260 -3.25 9.44 -20.35
N VAL A 261 -2.88 9.77 -19.11
CA VAL A 261 -1.91 8.99 -18.32
C VAL A 261 -2.46 7.58 -18.05
N LEU A 262 -3.71 7.46 -17.61
CA LEU A 262 -4.35 6.17 -17.38
C LEU A 262 -4.58 5.40 -18.69
N LEU A 263 -4.94 6.09 -19.78
CA LEU A 263 -5.15 5.46 -21.10
C LEU A 263 -3.88 4.77 -21.60
N LYS A 264 -2.69 5.35 -21.34
CA LYS A 264 -1.42 4.69 -21.65
C LYS A 264 -1.26 3.35 -20.91
N ALA A 265 -1.74 3.28 -19.67
CA ALA A 265 -1.65 2.09 -18.83
C ALA A 265 -2.70 1.01 -19.17
N LEU A 266 -3.60 1.25 -20.14
CA LEU A 266 -4.55 0.24 -20.63
C LEU A 266 -3.89 -0.88 -21.46
N ASP A 267 -2.60 -0.76 -21.77
CA ASP A 267 -1.81 -1.80 -22.43
C ASP A 267 -0.72 -2.37 -21.50
N ASP A 268 -0.86 -2.17 -20.18
CA ASP A 268 0.03 -2.75 -19.19
C ASP A 268 0.04 -4.29 -19.30
N LYS A 269 1.23 -4.88 -19.16
CA LYS A 269 1.41 -6.34 -19.21
C LYS A 269 0.78 -7.07 -18.03
N ASP A 270 0.52 -6.37 -16.93
CA ASP A 270 -0.02 -6.95 -15.70
C ASP A 270 -1.53 -6.70 -15.57
N SER A 271 -2.30 -7.78 -15.42
CA SER A 271 -3.76 -7.71 -15.35
C SER A 271 -4.28 -6.97 -14.11
N MET A 272 -3.53 -6.98 -12.99
CA MET A 272 -3.95 -6.24 -11.79
C MET A 272 -3.81 -4.73 -11.99
N VAL A 273 -2.82 -4.29 -12.79
CA VAL A 273 -2.70 -2.88 -13.17
C VAL A 273 -3.85 -2.49 -14.10
N LEU A 274 -4.10 -3.29 -15.15
CA LEU A 274 -5.20 -3.06 -16.10
C LEU A 274 -6.58 -2.96 -15.41
N GLU A 275 -6.87 -3.88 -14.49
CA GLU A 275 -8.10 -3.87 -13.70
C GLU A 275 -8.25 -2.56 -12.92
N CYS A 276 -7.18 -2.13 -12.25
CA CYS A 276 -7.14 -0.90 -11.48
C CYS A 276 -7.32 0.33 -12.36
N VAL A 277 -6.66 0.37 -13.52
CA VAL A 277 -6.80 1.46 -14.50
C VAL A 277 -8.25 1.59 -14.98
N LEU A 278 -8.92 0.48 -15.32
CA LEU A 278 -10.32 0.50 -15.76
C LEU A 278 -11.24 1.03 -14.66
N HIS A 279 -11.10 0.58 -13.43
CA HIS A 279 -11.86 1.11 -12.31
C HIS A 279 -11.60 2.61 -12.09
N SER A 280 -10.33 3.05 -12.15
CA SER A 280 -9.96 4.45 -12.00
C SER A 280 -10.56 5.34 -13.10
N LEU A 281 -10.53 4.89 -14.35
CA LEU A 281 -11.21 5.59 -15.47
C LEU A 281 -12.71 5.73 -15.22
N GLY A 282 -13.36 4.67 -14.74
CA GLY A 282 -14.76 4.71 -14.30
C GLY A 282 -14.99 5.74 -13.19
N TYR A 283 -14.16 5.76 -12.15
CA TYR A 283 -14.31 6.69 -11.03
C TYR A 283 -14.09 8.16 -11.41
N ILE A 284 -13.22 8.43 -12.39
CA ILE A 284 -13.05 9.78 -12.96
C ILE A 284 -14.31 10.20 -13.71
N GLY A 285 -14.93 9.29 -14.46
CA GLY A 285 -16.21 9.54 -15.13
C GLY A 285 -16.12 10.37 -16.41
N ASP A 286 -14.92 10.56 -16.99
CA ASP A 286 -14.75 11.28 -18.25
C ASP A 286 -15.15 10.38 -19.42
N THR A 287 -16.23 10.75 -20.14
CA THR A 287 -16.77 9.95 -21.23
C THR A 287 -15.88 9.88 -22.47
N SER A 288 -14.84 10.72 -22.58
CA SER A 288 -13.87 10.66 -23.69
C SER A 288 -13.09 9.35 -23.74
N VAL A 289 -12.99 8.62 -22.62
CA VAL A 289 -12.27 7.34 -22.51
C VAL A 289 -13.12 6.14 -22.94
N LEU A 290 -14.40 6.37 -23.26
CA LEU A 290 -15.37 5.34 -23.60
C LEU A 290 -14.89 4.38 -24.71
N PRO A 291 -14.31 4.84 -25.84
CA PRO A 291 -13.83 3.93 -26.89
C PRO A 291 -12.80 2.92 -26.36
N ASN A 292 -11.88 3.37 -25.52
CA ASN A 292 -10.83 2.54 -24.93
C ASN A 292 -11.40 1.52 -23.94
N VAL A 293 -12.37 1.92 -23.12
CA VAL A 293 -13.04 0.99 -22.18
C VAL A 293 -13.85 -0.06 -22.93
N LEU A 294 -14.59 0.33 -23.98
CA LEU A 294 -15.37 -0.60 -24.80
C LEU A 294 -14.49 -1.65 -25.50
N GLU A 295 -13.26 -1.28 -25.89
CA GLU A 295 -12.30 -2.24 -26.45
C GLU A 295 -11.97 -3.37 -25.46
N LYS A 296 -11.79 -3.03 -24.18
CA LYS A 296 -11.41 -4.00 -23.13
C LYS A 296 -12.54 -4.97 -22.75
N LEU A 297 -13.78 -4.77 -23.24
CA LEU A 297 -14.84 -5.78 -23.15
C LEU A 297 -14.53 -7.07 -23.92
N LYS A 298 -13.59 -7.04 -24.86
CA LYS A 298 -13.18 -8.21 -25.67
C LYS A 298 -11.90 -8.87 -25.16
N HIS A 299 -11.46 -8.51 -23.95
CA HIS A 299 -10.20 -9.01 -23.41
C HIS A 299 -10.24 -10.51 -23.08
N ASN A 300 -9.11 -11.19 -23.21
CA ASN A 300 -9.02 -12.64 -22.97
C ASN A 300 -9.27 -13.01 -21.50
N PHE A 301 -8.72 -12.24 -20.57
CA PHE A 301 -8.97 -12.41 -19.13
C PHE A 301 -10.33 -11.85 -18.73
N PHE A 302 -11.11 -12.65 -18.01
CA PHE A 302 -12.47 -12.27 -17.60
C PHE A 302 -12.46 -11.14 -16.56
N GLU A 303 -11.41 -11.03 -15.75
CA GLU A 303 -11.20 -9.98 -14.75
C GLU A 303 -11.16 -8.61 -15.42
N ILE A 304 -10.54 -8.51 -16.60
CA ILE A 304 -10.46 -7.27 -17.38
C ILE A 304 -11.80 -6.95 -18.03
N ARG A 305 -12.49 -7.94 -18.59
CA ARG A 305 -13.85 -7.73 -19.12
C ARG A 305 -14.81 -7.29 -18.02
N TRP A 306 -14.71 -7.90 -16.84
CA TRP A 306 -15.50 -7.55 -15.66
C TRP A 306 -15.22 -6.11 -15.20
N ALA A 307 -13.95 -5.72 -15.08
CA ALA A 307 -13.57 -4.36 -14.72
C ALA A 307 -14.04 -3.33 -15.77
N ALA A 308 -13.96 -3.67 -17.06
CA ALA A 308 -14.47 -2.83 -18.13
C ALA A 308 -15.99 -2.63 -17.99
N VAL A 309 -16.77 -3.68 -17.79
CA VAL A 309 -18.21 -3.59 -17.53
C VAL A 309 -18.51 -2.73 -16.30
N SER A 310 -17.77 -2.93 -15.21
CA SER A 310 -17.90 -2.17 -13.97
C SER A 310 -17.66 -0.67 -14.21
N SER A 311 -16.59 -0.32 -14.92
CA SER A 311 -16.23 1.06 -15.23
C SER A 311 -17.28 1.76 -16.10
N LEU A 312 -17.88 1.05 -17.07
CA LEU A 312 -18.91 1.61 -17.94
C LEU A 312 -20.12 2.14 -17.17
N SER A 313 -20.44 1.55 -16.01
CA SER A 313 -21.56 1.99 -15.17
C SER A 313 -21.45 3.45 -14.73
N HIS A 314 -20.22 3.96 -14.60
CA HIS A 314 -19.92 5.33 -14.21
C HIS A 314 -19.78 6.29 -15.41
N LEU A 315 -19.80 5.76 -16.63
CA LEU A 315 -19.65 6.54 -17.88
C LEU A 315 -20.99 6.76 -18.61
N ILE A 316 -22.10 6.27 -18.06
CA ILE A 316 -23.43 6.39 -18.69
C ILE A 316 -23.92 7.83 -18.62
N THR A 317 -24.22 8.39 -19.80
CA THR A 317 -24.86 9.69 -20.00
C THR A 317 -26.01 9.54 -21.00
N SER A 318 -26.86 10.56 -21.10
CA SER A 318 -27.95 10.57 -22.08
C SER A 318 -27.48 10.42 -23.53
N GLU A 319 -26.26 10.87 -23.83
CA GLU A 319 -25.69 10.88 -25.18
C GLU A 319 -25.09 9.52 -25.57
N ASN A 320 -24.48 8.80 -24.63
CA ASN A 320 -23.77 7.54 -24.90
C ASN A 320 -24.48 6.28 -24.35
N LYS A 321 -25.65 6.42 -23.71
CA LYS A 321 -26.36 5.27 -23.12
C LYS A 321 -26.64 4.15 -24.12
N GLU A 322 -27.01 4.47 -25.36
CA GLU A 322 -27.40 3.45 -26.34
C GLU A 322 -26.23 2.54 -26.71
N ILE A 323 -25.05 3.11 -26.95
CA ILE A 323 -23.85 2.34 -27.27
C ILE A 323 -23.37 1.54 -26.05
N ILE A 324 -23.45 2.10 -24.84
CA ILE A 324 -23.09 1.38 -23.62
C ILE A 324 -24.05 0.19 -23.41
N PHE A 325 -25.36 0.41 -23.41
CA PHE A 325 -26.32 -0.68 -23.18
C PHE A 325 -26.27 -1.76 -24.26
N THR A 326 -26.01 -1.40 -25.52
CA THR A 326 -25.80 -2.40 -26.58
C THR A 326 -24.65 -3.34 -26.24
N ASN A 327 -23.52 -2.80 -25.75
CA ASN A 327 -22.38 -3.62 -25.35
C ASN A 327 -22.67 -4.39 -24.05
N ILE A 328 -23.28 -3.77 -23.04
CA ILE A 328 -23.66 -4.43 -21.79
C ILE A 328 -24.62 -5.60 -22.03
N ILE A 329 -25.57 -5.48 -22.97
CA ILE A 329 -26.43 -6.60 -23.37
C ILE A 329 -25.61 -7.78 -23.88
N ASN A 330 -24.60 -7.55 -24.72
CA ASN A 330 -23.73 -8.62 -25.22
C ASN A 330 -22.98 -9.30 -24.05
N MET A 331 -22.59 -8.53 -23.03
CA MET A 331 -21.90 -9.07 -21.86
C MET A 331 -22.79 -9.93 -20.96
N LEU A 332 -24.13 -9.93 -21.14
CA LEU A 332 -25.01 -10.92 -20.51
C LEU A 332 -24.77 -12.35 -21.04
N ASP A 333 -24.13 -12.50 -22.19
CA ASP A 333 -23.82 -13.80 -22.79
C ASP A 333 -22.36 -14.23 -22.59
N ASP A 334 -21.59 -13.51 -21.78
CA ASP A 334 -20.21 -13.84 -21.47
C ASP A 334 -20.07 -15.24 -20.86
N ASP A 335 -18.97 -15.94 -21.15
CA ASP A 335 -18.72 -17.29 -20.64
C ASP A 335 -18.53 -17.30 -19.11
N ASN A 336 -17.96 -16.22 -18.56
CA ASN A 336 -17.71 -16.07 -17.14
C ASN A 336 -18.89 -15.44 -16.39
N HIS A 337 -19.31 -16.09 -15.30
CA HIS A 337 -20.46 -15.63 -14.51
C HIS A 337 -20.23 -14.29 -13.78
N ASN A 338 -18.98 -13.91 -13.47
CA ASN A 338 -18.69 -12.62 -12.84
C ASN A 338 -18.95 -11.48 -13.82
N VAL A 339 -18.57 -11.64 -15.09
CA VAL A 339 -18.82 -10.65 -16.15
C VAL A 339 -20.32 -10.51 -16.40
N ARG A 340 -21.04 -11.64 -16.53
CA ARG A 340 -22.51 -11.62 -16.65
C ARG A 340 -23.19 -10.97 -15.45
N SER A 341 -22.69 -11.24 -14.23
CA SER A 341 -23.20 -10.62 -13.00
C SER A 341 -22.98 -9.10 -13.00
N ALA A 342 -21.81 -8.64 -13.44
CA ALA A 342 -21.57 -7.21 -13.59
C ALA A 342 -22.53 -6.59 -14.62
N ALA A 343 -22.71 -7.23 -15.78
CA ALA A 343 -23.58 -6.73 -16.84
C ALA A 343 -25.04 -6.58 -16.35
N ILE A 344 -25.56 -7.59 -15.64
CA ILE A 344 -26.92 -7.53 -15.11
C ILE A 344 -27.08 -6.51 -13.98
N CYS A 345 -26.04 -6.31 -13.15
CA CYS A 345 -26.00 -5.23 -12.16
C CYS A 345 -26.10 -3.84 -12.80
N VAL A 346 -25.34 -3.60 -13.88
CA VAL A 346 -25.37 -2.32 -14.60
C VAL A 346 -26.77 -2.04 -15.14
N ILE A 347 -27.44 -3.04 -15.73
CA ILE A 347 -28.82 -2.90 -16.21
C ILE A 347 -29.77 -2.59 -15.04
N ASN A 348 -29.68 -3.36 -13.95
CA ASN A 348 -30.53 -3.19 -12.77
C ASN A 348 -30.41 -1.79 -12.15
N ASN A 349 -29.19 -1.27 -12.04
CA ASN A 349 -28.94 0.05 -11.44
C ASN A 349 -29.39 1.20 -12.34
N ASN A 350 -29.74 0.93 -13.60
CA ASN A 350 -30.07 1.93 -14.60
C ASN A 350 -31.46 1.77 -15.24
N LEU A 351 -32.38 1.04 -14.59
CA LEU A 351 -33.76 0.83 -15.10
C LEU A 351 -34.51 2.14 -15.39
N GLY A 352 -34.18 3.22 -14.68
CA GLY A 352 -34.77 4.55 -14.89
C GLY A 352 -34.41 5.22 -16.23
N ASN A 353 -33.40 4.73 -16.95
CA ASN A 353 -32.91 5.36 -18.20
C ASN A 353 -33.80 5.12 -19.43
N LYS A 354 -34.95 4.44 -19.23
CA LYS A 354 -35.95 4.10 -20.28
C LYS A 354 -35.34 3.34 -21.46
N PHE A 355 -34.24 2.62 -21.22
CA PHE A 355 -33.69 1.71 -22.21
C PHE A 355 -34.46 0.39 -22.12
N ASN A 356 -35.59 0.34 -22.80
CA ASN A 356 -36.43 -0.84 -22.91
C ASN A 356 -36.67 -1.14 -24.39
N ASN A 357 -36.07 -2.22 -24.88
CA ASN A 357 -36.25 -2.70 -26.23
C ASN A 357 -36.33 -4.23 -26.25
N LYS A 358 -36.85 -4.75 -27.36
CA LYS A 358 -37.01 -6.20 -27.55
C LYS A 358 -35.71 -6.98 -27.34
N ILE A 359 -34.56 -6.44 -27.77
CA ILE A 359 -33.25 -7.07 -27.65
C ILE A 359 -32.87 -7.28 -26.18
N LEU A 360 -33.09 -6.27 -25.33
CA LEU A 360 -32.86 -6.37 -23.88
C LEU A 360 -33.76 -7.45 -23.25
N ILE A 361 -35.05 -7.45 -23.59
CA ILE A 361 -36.01 -8.42 -23.06
C ILE A 361 -35.61 -9.86 -23.43
N GLU A 362 -35.21 -10.10 -24.69
CA GLU A 362 -34.74 -11.41 -25.16
C GLU A 362 -33.39 -11.81 -24.56
N ALA A 363 -32.49 -10.87 -24.30
CA ALA A 363 -31.24 -11.17 -23.61
C ALA A 363 -31.47 -11.55 -22.13
N LEU A 364 -32.34 -10.82 -21.43
CA LEU A 364 -32.70 -11.11 -20.05
C LEU A 364 -33.50 -12.41 -19.91
N SER A 365 -34.36 -12.75 -20.87
CA SER A 365 -35.11 -14.01 -20.83
C SER A 365 -34.18 -15.24 -20.90
N ARG A 366 -33.10 -15.17 -21.69
CA ARG A 366 -32.06 -16.21 -21.71
C ARG A 366 -31.38 -16.37 -20.35
N ARG A 367 -31.23 -15.27 -19.58
CA ARG A 367 -30.65 -15.29 -18.23
C ARG A 367 -31.56 -15.91 -17.16
N LEU A 368 -32.84 -16.15 -17.43
CA LEU A 368 -33.71 -16.95 -16.54
C LEU A 368 -33.24 -18.40 -16.40
N LYS A 369 -32.48 -18.89 -17.39
CA LYS A 369 -31.88 -20.23 -17.39
C LYS A 369 -30.38 -20.22 -17.01
N ASP A 370 -29.87 -19.12 -16.45
CA ASP A 370 -28.45 -19.03 -16.05
C ASP A 370 -28.11 -20.02 -14.92
N ASN A 371 -26.87 -20.50 -14.89
CA ASN A 371 -26.41 -21.38 -13.81
C ASN A 371 -26.27 -20.62 -12.48
N ASN A 372 -25.97 -19.33 -12.53
CA ASN A 372 -25.83 -18.49 -11.36
C ASN A 372 -27.20 -18.00 -10.85
N GLU A 373 -27.49 -18.22 -9.56
CA GLU A 373 -28.78 -17.88 -8.95
C GLU A 373 -29.02 -16.38 -8.83
N TYR A 374 -27.99 -15.60 -8.54
CA TYR A 374 -28.07 -14.13 -8.48
C TYR A 374 -28.49 -13.56 -9.83
N ILE A 375 -27.89 -14.05 -10.92
CA ILE A 375 -28.24 -13.62 -12.28
C ILE A 375 -29.69 -13.98 -12.61
N LYS A 376 -30.13 -15.22 -12.34
CA LYS A 376 -31.51 -15.64 -12.60
C LYS A 376 -32.53 -14.77 -11.89
N ARG A 377 -32.34 -14.57 -10.58
CA ARG A 377 -33.23 -13.76 -9.74
C ARG A 377 -33.28 -12.31 -10.23
N THR A 378 -32.12 -11.74 -10.54
CA THR A 378 -32.02 -10.35 -11.00
C THR A 378 -32.65 -10.17 -12.38
N ALA A 379 -32.48 -11.13 -13.30
CA ALA A 379 -33.13 -11.11 -14.62
C ALA A 379 -34.66 -11.11 -14.48
N CYS A 380 -35.18 -11.96 -13.61
CA CYS A 380 -36.59 -12.05 -13.29
C CYS A 380 -37.15 -10.73 -12.73
N PHE A 381 -36.44 -10.11 -11.78
CA PHE A 381 -36.79 -8.81 -11.24
C PHE A 381 -36.81 -7.72 -12.32
N ILE A 382 -35.73 -7.60 -13.09
CA ILE A 382 -35.61 -6.59 -14.16
C ILE A 382 -36.73 -6.72 -15.19
N LEU A 383 -37.05 -7.93 -15.64
CA LEU A 383 -38.14 -8.19 -16.60
C LEU A 383 -39.50 -7.67 -16.08
N GLY A 384 -39.75 -7.79 -14.77
CA GLY A 384 -40.93 -7.22 -14.13
C GLY A 384 -40.92 -5.69 -14.05
N GLU A 385 -39.74 -5.10 -13.79
CA GLU A 385 -39.57 -3.64 -13.72
C GLU A 385 -39.72 -2.96 -15.08
N LEU A 386 -39.18 -3.55 -16.15
CA LEU A 386 -39.27 -3.00 -17.51
C LEU A 386 -40.72 -2.89 -18.02
N SER A 387 -41.64 -3.64 -17.42
CA SER A 387 -43.08 -3.59 -17.69
C SER A 387 -43.46 -3.87 -19.16
N ASP A 388 -42.61 -4.58 -19.90
CA ASP A 388 -42.86 -4.98 -21.29
C ASP A 388 -43.69 -6.27 -21.35
N PRO A 389 -44.86 -6.28 -22.02
CA PRO A 389 -45.70 -7.47 -22.14
C PRO A 389 -45.00 -8.71 -22.75
N LEU A 390 -43.95 -8.53 -23.55
CA LEU A 390 -43.16 -9.62 -24.12
C LEU A 390 -42.52 -10.51 -23.03
N ALA A 391 -42.22 -9.94 -21.85
CA ALA A 391 -41.66 -10.69 -20.72
C ALA A 391 -42.63 -11.70 -20.10
N ILE A 392 -43.95 -11.56 -20.33
CA ILE A 392 -44.98 -12.42 -19.72
C ILE A 392 -44.79 -13.88 -20.12
N ASP A 393 -44.60 -14.15 -21.41
CA ASP A 393 -44.51 -15.53 -21.91
C ASP A 393 -43.24 -16.21 -21.41
N TYR A 394 -42.11 -15.48 -21.37
CA TYR A 394 -40.85 -15.98 -20.81
C TYR A 394 -40.94 -16.31 -19.32
N LEU A 395 -41.59 -15.47 -18.51
CA LEU A 395 -41.75 -15.73 -17.08
C LEU A 395 -42.71 -16.90 -16.80
N LYS A 396 -43.74 -17.09 -17.64
CA LYS A 396 -44.64 -18.25 -17.56
C LYS A 396 -43.92 -19.55 -17.89
N GLU A 397 -43.12 -19.57 -18.96
CA GLU A 397 -42.29 -20.73 -19.31
C GLU A 397 -41.34 -21.06 -18.15
N PHE A 398 -40.64 -20.05 -17.61
CA PHE A 398 -39.73 -20.23 -16.49
C PHE A 398 -40.40 -20.81 -15.24
N LEU A 399 -41.63 -20.36 -14.90
CA LEU A 399 -42.38 -20.87 -13.75
C LEU A 399 -42.84 -22.33 -13.91
N ASN A 400 -43.02 -22.82 -15.14
CA ASN A 400 -43.40 -24.21 -15.41
C ASN A 400 -42.23 -25.19 -15.22
N ASP A 401 -41.01 -24.73 -15.51
CA ASP A 401 -39.81 -25.57 -15.52
C ASP A 401 -39.01 -25.54 -14.20
N TYR A 402 -39.33 -24.63 -13.27
CA TYR A 402 -38.43 -24.28 -12.16
C TYR A 402 -39.00 -24.54 -10.75
N ASN A 403 -38.35 -25.45 -10.01
CA ASN A 403 -38.81 -25.95 -8.69
C ASN A 403 -38.19 -25.26 -7.45
N LYS A 404 -37.47 -24.13 -7.56
CA LYS A 404 -36.92 -23.44 -6.36
C LYS A 404 -37.83 -22.31 -5.88
N LYS A 405 -38.33 -22.45 -4.65
CA LYS A 405 -39.29 -21.55 -3.99
C LYS A 405 -38.92 -20.06 -4.04
N GLU A 406 -37.66 -19.70 -3.76
CA GLU A 406 -37.27 -18.29 -3.61
C GLU A 406 -37.31 -17.50 -4.93
N ILE A 407 -36.88 -18.09 -6.04
CA ILE A 407 -36.88 -17.42 -7.35
C ILE A 407 -38.29 -17.48 -7.97
N GLU A 408 -39.05 -18.54 -7.68
CA GLU A 408 -40.46 -18.69 -8.07
C GLU A 408 -41.32 -17.54 -7.52
N GLU A 409 -41.11 -17.14 -6.26
CA GLU A 409 -41.80 -16.00 -5.68
C GLU A 409 -41.51 -14.68 -6.40
N GLU A 410 -40.24 -14.44 -6.76
CA GLU A 410 -39.85 -13.25 -7.54
C GLU A 410 -40.52 -13.26 -8.92
N ALA A 411 -40.53 -14.41 -9.61
CA ALA A 411 -41.19 -14.56 -10.91
C ALA A 411 -42.70 -14.32 -10.85
N LYS A 412 -43.37 -14.81 -9.81
CA LYS A 412 -44.80 -14.51 -9.59
C LYS A 412 -45.04 -13.01 -9.32
N LYS A 413 -44.17 -12.35 -8.56
CA LYS A 413 -44.25 -10.90 -8.30
C LYS A 413 -44.09 -10.10 -9.59
N SER A 414 -43.04 -10.39 -10.37
CA SER A 414 -42.79 -9.75 -11.67
C SER A 414 -43.95 -9.96 -12.64
N LEU A 415 -44.46 -11.20 -12.74
CA LEU A 415 -45.60 -11.53 -13.61
C LEU A 415 -46.87 -10.77 -13.21
N LYS A 416 -47.20 -10.73 -11.91
CA LYS A 416 -48.35 -9.97 -11.39
C LYS A 416 -48.26 -8.48 -11.72
N LYS A 417 -47.06 -7.90 -11.64
CA LYS A 417 -46.81 -6.50 -12.01
C LYS A 417 -47.05 -6.26 -13.51
N LEU A 418 -46.52 -7.14 -14.36
CA LEU A 418 -46.69 -7.09 -15.81
C LEU A 418 -48.17 -7.24 -16.24
N GLU A 419 -48.89 -8.19 -15.65
CA GLU A 419 -50.31 -8.40 -15.95
C GLU A 419 -51.18 -7.22 -15.52
N LYS A 420 -50.87 -6.59 -14.38
CA LYS A 420 -51.53 -5.34 -13.97
C LYS A 420 -51.27 -4.20 -14.97
N HIS A 421 -50.04 -4.08 -15.47
CA HIS A 421 -49.67 -3.05 -16.46
C HIS A 421 -50.32 -3.28 -17.84
N LYS A 422 -50.39 -4.56 -18.29
CA LYS A 422 -51.07 -4.96 -19.53
C LYS A 422 -52.57 -4.68 -19.51
N ASN A 423 -53.20 -4.79 -18.34
CA ASN A 423 -54.63 -4.59 -18.15
C ASN A 423 -55.02 -3.12 -17.87
N ASN A 424 -54.06 -2.19 -17.82
CA ASN A 424 -54.33 -0.76 -17.63
C ASN A 424 -54.88 -0.13 -18.94
N PRO A 425 -56.06 0.53 -18.95
CA PRO A 425 -56.66 1.09 -20.16
C PRO A 425 -55.76 2.10 -20.92
N ASP A 426 -54.91 2.88 -20.23
CA ASP A 426 -54.01 3.87 -20.85
C ASP A 426 -52.86 3.26 -21.68
N THR A 427 -52.55 1.96 -21.51
CA THR A 427 -51.50 1.27 -22.27
C THR A 427 -52.04 0.58 -23.53
N LYS A 428 -53.37 0.41 -23.66
CA LYS A 428 -54.03 -0.17 -24.84
C LYS A 428 -54.04 0.77 -26.05
N GLU A 429 -53.96 2.08 -25.86
CA GLU A 429 -53.97 3.05 -26.96
C GLU A 429 -52.62 3.21 -27.69
N LYS A 430 -51.51 2.69 -27.12
CA LYS A 430 -50.17 2.76 -27.74
C LYS A 430 -49.77 1.54 -28.56
N ASN A 431 -50.67 0.56 -28.73
CA ASN A 431 -50.41 -0.65 -29.48
C ASN A 431 -51.26 -0.69 -30.77
N PRO A 432 -50.77 -0.19 -31.93
CA PRO A 432 -51.58 -0.08 -33.15
C PRO A 432 -51.87 -1.43 -33.84
N LYS A 433 -51.72 -2.58 -33.16
CA LYS A 433 -51.86 -3.92 -33.75
C LYS A 433 -52.95 -4.82 -33.16
N SER A 434 -53.87 -4.31 -32.33
CA SER A 434 -55.02 -5.11 -31.87
C SER A 434 -56.36 -4.71 -32.52
N LYS A 435 -56.32 -4.11 -33.71
CA LYS A 435 -57.47 -4.05 -34.62
C LYS A 435 -57.08 -4.75 -35.93
N GLU A 436 -57.06 -6.08 -35.91
CA GLU A 436 -57.41 -6.88 -37.09
C GLU A 436 -57.54 -8.36 -36.69
N LEU A 437 -58.73 -8.89 -37.02
CA LEU A 437 -59.27 -10.26 -36.89
C LEU A 437 -60.11 -10.55 -35.64
#